data_AF-A0A9K3JXQ0-F1
#
_entry.id   AF-A0A9K3JXQ0-F1
#
_cell.length_a   1.000
_cell.length_b   1.000
_cell.length_c   1.000
_cell.angle_alpha   90.00
_cell.angle_beta   90.00
_cell.angle_gamma   90.00
#
_symmetry.space_group_name_H-M   'P 1'
#
loop_
_entity.id
_entity.type
_entity.pdbx_description
1 polymer ?
#
loop_
_entity_poly.entity_id
_entity_poly.type
_entity_poly.pdbx_seq_one_letter_code
_entity_poly.pdbx_strand_id
1 'polypeptide(L)' 'MLDLSHNNLSGRISSSTQLQSFDASSYSGNPALCGLPLRNPCPGDLVPQNPKTTVETEDIGDQEDKLIIRGYFIVFGVD' A
#
# COMPACT_ATOMS: atom_id res chain seq x y z
N MET A 1 -15.84 1.60 16.86
CA MET A 1 -14.55 1.29 17.49
C MET A 1 -14.17 -0.12 17.07
N LEU A 2 -13.04 -0.27 16.37
CA LEU A 2 -12.47 -1.57 16.03
C LEU A 2 -11.29 -1.81 16.97
N ASP A 3 -11.19 -3.01 17.53
CA ASP A 3 -10.07 -3.42 18.35
C ASP A 3 -9.57 -4.79 17.89
N LEU A 4 -8.39 -4.80 17.29
CA LEU A 4 -7.64 -5.99 16.87
C LEU A 4 -6.34 -6.12 17.69
N SER A 5 -6.23 -5.39 18.80
CA SER A 5 -5.03 -5.38 19.61
C SER A 5 -4.80 -6.74 20.26
N HIS A 6 -3.54 -7.03 20.57
CA HIS A 6 -3.13 -8.24 21.32
C HIS A 6 -3.60 -9.56 20.70
N ASN A 7 -3.55 -9.65 19.37
CA ASN A 7 -3.81 -10.88 18.61
C ASN A 7 -2.52 -11.46 18.02
N ASN A 8 -2.64 -12.51 17.22
CA ASN A 8 -1.53 -13.11 16.47
C ASN A 8 -1.65 -12.82 14.96
N LEU A 9 -2.00 -11.59 14.61
CA LEU A 9 -2.11 -11.16 13.20
C LEU A 9 -0.72 -10.95 12.60
N SER A 10 -0.62 -11.16 11.29
CA SER A 10 0.64 -11.02 10.56
C SER A 10 0.41 -10.48 9.14
N GLY A 11 1.45 -9.90 8.56
CA GLY A 11 1.45 -9.38 7.19
C GLY A 11 1.10 -7.88 7.12
N ARG A 12 0.85 -7.43 5.88
CA ARG A 12 0.50 -6.04 5.60
C ARG A 12 -0.94 -5.77 6.01
N ILE A 13 -1.18 -4.68 6.74
CA ILE A 13 -2.54 -4.15 6.93
C ILE A 13 -3.03 -3.71 5.56
N SER A 14 -4.12 -4.31 5.09
CA SER A 14 -4.66 -4.05 3.75
C SER A 14 -4.90 -2.56 3.53
N SER A 15 -4.59 -2.07 2.32
CA SER A 15 -4.75 -0.66 1.94
C SER A 15 -6.20 -0.19 1.83
N SER A 16 -7.16 -1.04 2.15
CA SER A 16 -8.57 -0.63 2.24
C SER A 16 -8.71 0.57 3.18
N THR A 17 -9.36 1.61 2.69
CA THR A 17 -9.62 2.86 3.41
C THR A 17 -10.31 2.62 4.76
N GLN A 18 -11.12 1.57 4.87
CA GLN A 18 -11.78 1.22 6.14
C GLN A 18 -10.77 0.83 7.22
N LEU A 19 -9.79 -0.03 6.91
CA LEU A 19 -8.82 -0.50 7.91
C LEU A 19 -7.78 0.58 8.23
N GLN A 20 -7.33 1.34 7.24
CA GLN A 20 -6.41 2.44 7.47
C GLN A 20 -7.04 3.61 8.25
N SER A 21 -8.37 3.70 8.32
CA SER A 21 -9.07 4.75 9.07
C SER A 21 -9.03 4.57 10.60
N PHE A 22 -8.66 3.38 11.09
CA PHE A 22 -8.60 3.11 12.52
C PHE A 22 -7.24 3.50 13.12
N ASP A 23 -7.23 3.80 14.41
CA ASP A 23 -6.02 4.18 15.12
C ASP A 23 -5.00 3.03 15.16
N ALA A 24 -3.71 3.37 15.15
CA ALA A 24 -2.62 2.40 15.29
C ALA A 24 -2.72 1.56 16.57
N SER A 25 -3.36 2.09 17.64
CA SER A 25 -3.61 1.35 18.88
C SER A 25 -4.49 0.13 18.67
N SER A 26 -5.44 0.18 17.73
CA SER A 26 -6.30 -0.94 17.37
C SER A 26 -5.53 -2.13 16.80
N TYR A 27 -4.27 -1.93 16.39
CA TYR A 27 -3.40 -2.99 15.83
C TYR A 27 -2.24 -3.34 16.77
N SER A 28 -2.14 -2.71 17.94
CA SER A 28 -1.04 -2.91 18.89
C SER A 28 -0.94 -4.37 19.37
N GLY A 29 0.25 -4.81 19.79
CA GLY A 29 0.45 -6.17 20.28
C GLY A 29 0.48 -7.26 19.19
N ASN A 30 0.48 -6.90 17.90
CA ASN A 30 0.66 -7.83 16.77
C ASN A 30 2.05 -7.60 16.12
N PRO A 31 3.13 -8.26 16.57
CA PRO A 31 4.51 -7.92 16.16
C PRO A 31 4.82 -8.24 14.70
N ALA A 32 4.05 -9.12 14.06
CA ALA A 32 4.22 -9.51 12.67
C ALA A 32 3.41 -8.65 11.68
N LEU A 33 2.71 -7.62 12.15
CA LEU A 33 2.03 -6.65 11.29
C LEU A 33 2.98 -5.56 10.79
N CYS A 34 2.73 -5.07 9.59
CA CYS A 34 3.44 -3.95 8.98
C CYS A 34 2.49 -3.13 8.09
N GLY A 35 2.92 -1.93 7.69
CA GLY A 35 2.15 -0.99 6.86
C GLY A 35 1.26 -0.06 7.68
N LEU A 36 0.66 0.93 7.01
CA LEU A 36 -0.23 1.93 7.64
C LEU A 36 -1.43 1.25 8.33
N PRO A 37 -1.90 1.75 9.49
CA PRO A 37 -1.45 2.96 10.22
C PRO A 37 -0.22 2.76 11.12
N LEU A 38 0.42 1.59 11.13
CA LEU A 38 1.61 1.34 11.93
C LEU A 38 2.83 2.07 11.32
N ARG A 39 3.78 2.46 12.18
CA ARG A 39 5.08 3.03 11.76
C ARG A 39 6.10 1.97 11.32
N ASN A 40 5.72 0.68 11.34
CA ASN A 40 6.57 -0.42 10.91
C ASN A 40 6.39 -0.62 9.40
N PRO A 41 7.36 -0.23 8.56
CA PRO A 41 7.26 -0.44 7.12
C PRO A 41 7.29 -1.94 6.80
N CYS A 42 6.56 -2.35 5.76
CA CYS A 42 6.68 -3.70 5.23
C CYS A 42 7.94 -3.84 4.37
N PRO A 43 8.45 -5.07 4.20
CA PRO A 43 9.43 -5.36 3.15
C PRO A 43 8.94 -4.84 1.79
N GLY A 44 9.72 -3.98 1.14
CA GLY A 44 9.36 -3.33 -0.14
C GLY A 44 8.94 -1.87 -0.04
N ASP A 45 8.67 -1.33 1.15
CA ASP A 45 8.34 0.11 1.31
C ASP A 45 9.61 1.01 1.28
N LEU A 46 10.78 0.44 1.56
CA LEU A 46 12.05 1.17 1.70
C LEU A 46 12.87 1.29 0.41
N VAL A 47 12.26 1.14 -0.77
CA VAL A 47 13.00 1.31 -2.03
C VAL A 47 13.41 2.80 -2.15
N PRO A 48 14.71 3.14 -2.15
CA PRO A 48 15.13 4.53 -2.32
C PRO A 48 14.74 4.99 -3.72
N GLN A 49 13.76 5.87 -3.82
CA GLN A 49 13.52 6.60 -5.06
C GLN A 49 14.72 7.54 -5.26
N ASN A 50 15.51 7.26 -6.29
CA ASN A 50 16.52 8.17 -6.82
C ASN A 50 15.88 9.56 -7.07
N PRO A 51 16.53 10.70 -6.76
CA PRO A 51 15.93 12.01 -6.93
C PRO A 51 15.85 12.32 -8.43
N LYS A 52 14.65 12.25 -9.02
CA LYS A 52 14.38 12.75 -10.36
C LYS A 52 13.20 13.71 -10.34
N THR A 53 13.55 14.99 -10.32
CA THR A 53 12.97 16.11 -11.08
C THR A 53 11.46 16.30 -11.05
N THR A 54 11.08 17.44 -10.45
CA THR A 54 9.87 18.25 -10.62
C THR A 54 9.08 17.98 -11.91
N VAL A 55 7.82 17.55 -11.76
CA VAL A 55 6.67 18.03 -12.55
C VAL A 55 5.48 18.08 -11.60
N GLU A 56 4.97 19.28 -11.33
CA GLU A 56 3.65 19.48 -10.75
C GLU A 56 2.61 19.11 -11.81
N THR A 57 1.72 18.14 -11.56
CA THR A 57 0.29 18.21 -11.93
C THR A 57 -0.48 17.21 -11.06
N GLU A 58 -1.38 17.79 -10.28
CA GLU A 58 -2.64 17.32 -9.70
C GLU A 58 -3.08 15.84 -9.80
N ASP A 59 -3.62 15.38 -8.66
CA ASP A 59 -4.77 14.48 -8.47
C ASP A 59 -4.57 12.95 -8.32
N ILE A 60 -4.86 12.51 -7.07
CA ILE A 60 -5.59 11.31 -6.63
C ILE A 60 -5.14 9.92 -7.10
N GLY A 61 -4.86 9.07 -6.11
CA GLY A 61 -5.33 7.69 -6.14
C GLY A 61 -4.25 6.61 -6.28
N ASP A 62 -4.14 5.82 -5.22
CA ASP A 62 -3.73 4.42 -5.16
C ASP A 62 -3.58 3.73 -6.55
N GLN A 63 -2.35 3.65 -7.05
CA GLN A 63 -2.08 3.04 -8.37
C GLN A 63 -1.92 1.52 -8.24
N GLU A 64 -3.02 0.85 -7.92
CA GLU A 64 -3.32 -0.55 -8.21
C GLU A 64 -3.53 -0.76 -9.74
N ASP A 65 -2.63 -0.26 -10.58
CA ASP A 65 -2.72 -0.45 -12.04
C ASP A 65 -1.36 -0.55 -12.74
N LYS A 66 -0.26 -0.67 -11.97
CA LYS A 66 1.07 -0.93 -12.56
C LYS A 66 1.32 -2.40 -12.93
N LEU A 67 0.33 -3.29 -12.74
CA LEU A 67 0.45 -4.70 -13.14
C LEU A 67 -0.28 -5.03 -14.45
N ILE A 68 -1.27 -4.23 -14.87
CA ILE A 68 -2.01 -4.49 -16.11
C ILE A 68 -1.18 -4.09 -17.34
N ILE A 69 -0.34 -3.06 -17.23
CA ILE A 69 0.41 -2.50 -18.36
C ILE A 69 1.66 -3.30 -18.73
N ARG A 70 2.20 -4.13 -17.82
CA ARG A 70 3.45 -4.86 -18.10
C ARG A 70 3.25 -6.21 -18.80
N GLY A 71 1.99 -6.64 -19.01
CA GLY A 71 1.68 -7.99 -19.51
C GLY A 71 0.75 -8.05 -20.73
N TYR A 72 0.09 -6.96 -21.14
CA TYR A 72 -0.86 -7.01 -22.24
C TYR A 72 -0.36 -6.21 -23.45
N PHE A 73 0.48 -6.87 -24.24
CA PHE A 73 0.69 -6.49 -25.64
C PHE A 73 -0.59 -6.87 -26.41
N ILE A 74 -1.64 -6.03 -26.36
CA ILE A 74 -2.69 -6.12 -27.39
C ILE A 74 -2.11 -5.52 -28.65
N VAL A 75 -1.76 -6.36 -29.60
CA VAL A 75 -1.64 -5.96 -30.98
C VAL A 75 -3.05 -5.68 -31.47
N PHE A 76 -3.44 -4.42 -31.59
CA PHE A 76 -4.54 -4.08 -32.48
C PHE A 76 -3.96 -4.17 -33.90
N GLY A 77 -4.25 -5.30 -34.55
CA GLY A 77 -3.92 -5.52 -35.95
C GLY A 77 -4.49 -4.38 -36.78
N VAL A 78 -3.64 -3.84 -37.64
CA VAL A 78 -4.02 -2.96 -38.74
C VAL A 78 -4.58 -3.87 -39.82
N ASP A 79 -5.85 -3.70 -40.18
CA ASP A 79 -6.43 -3.96 -41.52
C ASP A 79 -7.83 -3.34 -41.60
#